data_AF-A0A382CAX0-F1
#
_entry.id   AF-A0A382CAX0-F1
#
_cell.length_a   1.000
_cell.length_b   1.000
_cell.length_c   1.000
_cell.angle_alpha   90.00
_cell.angle_beta   90.00
_cell.angle_gamma   90.00
#
_symmetry.space_group_name_H-M   'P 1'
#
loop_
_entity.id
_entity.type
_entity.pdbx_description
1 polymer ?
#
loop_
_entity_poly.entity_id
_entity_poly.type
_entity_poly.pdbx_seq_one_letter_code
_entity_poly.pdbx_strand_id
1 'polypeptide(L)'
;VILKNEIKEQLKKVGPLFGTVGAVGGFIGDVLHPIAPFSSYLFFASATTSVGILVILVVKAALRTKILPAFFISISLMVVSGSMYLLQKDETRQSGVLANAIPGIKDLQSTMGIIQKDISEIKESTKRIEESSARTEETVKVVEKNTKETAEATKKIAGSIDAVFNELLKGGGIIKTPTKPEEFYANARMYEQKGDSGNARRSYVKFFGFDLDYIDPHLRYQKYLKIQEGREGAREVYSEMKEDSKSFVTEYASILLFSRKTRIKKLGKFMEKHPEFGPGYFELSK
;
A
#
# COMPACT_ATOMS: atom_id res chain seq x y z
N VAL A 1 48.92 39.64 62.48
CA VAL A 1 47.74 40.44 62.93
C VAL A 1 47.22 41.36 61.83
N ILE A 2 48.07 42.14 61.16
CA ILE A 2 47.70 43.07 60.07
C ILE A 2 46.92 42.39 58.93
N LEU A 3 47.45 41.28 58.38
CA LEU A 3 46.79 40.51 57.30
C LEU A 3 45.39 39.99 57.70
N LYS A 4 45.19 39.64 58.97
CA LYS A 4 43.92 39.11 59.49
C LYS A 4 42.84 40.19 59.58
N ASN A 5 43.24 41.42 59.92
CA ASN A 5 42.34 42.57 59.94
C ASN A 5 41.98 43.05 58.52
N GLU A 6 42.94 43.01 57.60
CA GLU A 6 42.75 43.40 56.19
C GLU A 6 41.81 42.42 55.45
N ILE A 7 41.95 41.12 55.70
CA ILE A 7 41.01 40.09 55.22
C ILE A 7 39.60 40.33 55.76
N LYS A 8 39.47 40.66 57.06
CA LYS A 8 38.16 40.90 57.71
C LYS A 8 37.45 42.14 57.18
N GLU A 9 38.19 43.21 56.85
CA GLU A 9 37.63 44.40 56.20
C GLU A 9 37.20 44.11 54.76
N GLN A 10 38.01 43.39 53.98
CA GLN A 10 37.67 43.04 52.61
C GLN A 10 36.44 42.11 52.54
N LEU A 11 36.33 41.13 53.45
CA LEU A 11 35.13 40.29 53.60
C LEU A 11 33.87 41.11 53.88
N LYS A 12 33.95 42.13 54.74
CA LYS A 12 32.82 43.04 55.01
C LYS A 12 32.45 43.89 53.79
N LYS A 13 33.43 44.31 52.98
CA LYS A 13 33.21 45.09 51.75
C LYS A 13 32.64 44.25 50.60
N VAL A 14 33.05 42.98 50.49
CA VAL A 14 32.61 42.08 49.41
C VAL A 14 31.26 41.41 49.74
N GLY A 15 30.86 41.32 51.02
CA GLY A 15 29.58 40.72 51.44
C GLY A 15 28.33 41.14 50.64
N PRO A 16 28.07 42.45 50.40
CA PRO A 16 26.97 42.90 49.55
C PRO A 16 27.12 42.48 48.08
N LEU A 17 28.37 42.37 47.59
CA LEU A 17 28.72 41.94 46.25
C LEU A 17 28.42 40.44 46.03
N PHE A 18 28.53 39.60 47.07
CA PHE A 18 28.11 38.19 47.00
C PHE A 18 26.62 38.06 46.65
N GLY A 19 25.78 38.92 47.22
CA GLY A 19 24.34 38.91 46.96
C GLY A 19 24.00 39.29 45.52
N THR A 20 24.65 40.32 44.97
CA THR A 20 24.41 40.78 43.59
C THR A 20 24.97 39.83 42.55
N VAL A 21 26.19 39.33 42.75
CA VAL A 21 26.82 38.33 41.87
C VAL A 21 26.05 37.02 41.89
N GLY A 22 25.53 36.62 43.06
CA GLY A 22 24.69 35.44 43.18
C GLY A 22 23.32 35.59 42.49
N ALA A 23 22.69 36.76 42.59
CA ALA A 23 21.43 37.03 41.92
C ALA A 23 21.58 37.02 40.38
N VAL A 24 22.60 37.71 39.85
CA VAL A 24 22.87 37.78 38.41
C VAL A 24 23.33 36.42 37.86
N GLY A 25 24.28 35.77 38.56
CA GLY A 25 24.78 34.46 38.16
C GLY A 25 23.70 33.38 38.21
N GLY A 26 22.83 33.41 39.23
CA GLY A 26 21.70 32.49 39.34
C GLY A 26 20.62 32.76 38.30
N PHE A 27 20.35 34.04 37.96
CA PHE A 27 19.39 34.38 36.90
C PHE A 27 19.86 33.89 35.54
N ILE A 28 21.13 34.13 35.20
CA ILE A 28 21.74 33.64 33.95
C ILE A 28 21.74 32.11 33.91
N GLY A 29 22.09 31.46 35.02
CA GLY A 29 22.09 30.01 35.12
C GLY A 29 20.71 29.38 34.94
N ASP A 30 19.66 30.03 35.43
CA ASP A 30 18.28 29.51 35.39
C ASP A 30 17.56 29.81 34.08
N VAL A 31 17.67 31.04 33.57
CA VAL A 31 17.04 31.43 32.30
C VAL A 31 17.61 30.60 31.16
N LEU A 32 18.91 30.34 31.17
CA LEU A 32 19.59 29.66 30.06
C LEU A 32 19.73 28.15 30.28
N HIS A 33 19.29 27.61 31.41
CA HIS A 33 19.37 26.17 31.71
C HIS A 33 18.75 25.28 30.61
N PRO A 34 17.59 25.63 30.01
CA PRO A 34 16.99 24.84 28.92
C PRO A 34 17.83 24.80 27.64
N ILE A 35 18.79 25.72 27.49
CA ILE A 35 19.62 25.85 26.29
C ILE A 35 20.97 25.13 26.50
N ALA A 36 21.60 25.28 27.68
CA ALA A 36 22.84 24.59 28.04
C ALA A 36 23.11 24.64 29.56
N PRO A 37 23.99 23.78 30.13
CA PRO A 37 24.29 23.76 31.56
C PRO A 37 25.23 24.91 31.99
N PHE A 38 24.80 26.17 31.86
CA PHE A 38 25.62 27.36 32.09
C PHE A 38 26.19 27.48 33.52
N SER A 39 25.50 26.96 34.54
CA SER A 39 26.03 26.86 35.92
C SER A 39 27.35 26.10 35.98
N SER A 40 27.49 25.04 35.17
CA SER A 40 28.72 24.23 35.12
C SER A 40 29.87 25.01 34.47
N TYR A 41 29.59 25.72 33.36
CA TYR A 41 30.59 26.55 32.67
C TYR A 41 31.11 27.69 33.56
N LEU A 42 30.20 28.39 34.25
CA LEU A 42 30.57 29.45 35.20
C LEU A 42 31.36 28.91 36.38
N PHE A 43 31.04 27.71 36.88
CA PHE A 43 31.80 27.06 37.94
C PHE A 43 33.24 26.74 37.53
N PHE A 44 33.44 26.06 36.40
CA PHE A 44 34.80 25.71 35.95
C PHE A 44 35.62 26.93 35.54
N ALA A 45 35.00 27.95 34.92
CA ALA A 45 35.67 29.20 34.58
C ALA A 45 36.10 29.99 35.84
N SER A 46 35.22 30.09 36.83
CA SER A 46 35.54 30.80 38.08
C SER A 46 36.52 30.02 38.97
N ALA A 47 36.51 28.69 38.92
CA ALA A 47 37.49 27.86 39.62
C ALA A 47 38.89 28.05 39.04
N THR A 48 39.03 28.03 37.71
CA THR A 48 40.32 28.24 37.03
C THR A 48 40.89 29.65 37.27
N THR A 49 40.04 30.69 37.21
CA THR A 49 40.49 32.06 37.54
C THR A 49 40.86 32.22 39.00
N SER A 50 40.11 31.60 39.93
CA SER A 50 40.40 31.67 41.37
C SER A 50 41.75 31.03 41.70
N VAL A 51 42.06 29.88 41.09
CA VAL A 51 43.35 29.20 41.25
C VAL A 51 44.49 30.05 40.68
N GLY A 52 44.31 30.64 39.49
CA GLY A 52 45.31 31.53 38.89
C GLY A 52 45.61 32.76 39.75
N ILE A 53 44.58 33.39 40.31
CA ILE A 53 44.72 34.54 41.21
C ILE A 53 45.40 34.14 42.53
N LEU A 54 45.09 32.96 43.07
CA LEU A 54 45.71 32.42 44.28
C LEU A 54 47.23 32.23 44.11
N VAL A 55 47.67 31.68 42.97
CA VAL A 55 49.10 31.54 42.64
C VAL A 55 49.80 32.90 42.63
N ILE A 56 49.19 33.92 42.03
CA ILE A 56 49.76 35.29 41.98
C ILE A 56 49.87 35.90 43.38
N LEU A 57 48.89 35.68 44.26
CA LEU A 57 48.91 36.17 45.65
C LEU A 57 50.03 35.52 46.49
N VAL A 58 50.35 34.25 46.22
CA VAL A 58 51.44 33.52 46.90
C VAL A 58 52.80 34.03 46.42
N VAL A 59 52.99 34.18 45.11
CA VAL A 59 54.28 34.52 44.50
C VAL A 59 54.66 36.00 44.67
N LYS A 60 53.70 36.94 44.62
CA LYS A 60 54.01 38.38 44.51
C LYS A 60 53.36 39.20 45.62
N ALA A 61 54.05 39.29 46.77
CA ALA A 61 53.55 39.97 47.97
C ALA A 61 53.17 41.44 47.78
N ALA A 62 53.87 42.16 46.89
CA ALA A 62 53.61 43.58 46.60
C ALA A 62 52.26 43.87 45.93
N LEU A 63 51.60 42.86 45.32
CA LEU A 63 50.32 43.01 44.64
C LEU A 63 49.12 42.53 45.46
N ARG A 64 49.37 42.01 46.68
CA ARG A 64 48.33 41.38 47.51
C ARG A 64 47.15 42.31 47.78
N THR A 65 47.40 43.56 48.14
CA THR A 65 46.35 44.54 48.49
C THR A 65 45.49 44.94 47.29
N LYS A 66 46.04 44.90 46.06
CA LYS A 66 45.33 45.27 44.82
C LYS A 66 44.53 44.10 44.21
N ILE A 67 44.99 42.87 44.42
CA ILE A 67 44.40 41.66 43.81
C ILE A 67 43.45 40.93 44.77
N LEU A 68 43.57 41.14 46.10
CA LEU A 68 42.67 40.56 47.11
C LEU A 68 41.18 40.71 46.77
N PRO A 69 40.68 41.89 46.33
CA PRO A 69 39.27 42.04 45.97
C PRO A 69 38.84 41.15 44.81
N ALA A 70 39.66 41.04 43.76
CA ALA A 70 39.39 40.18 42.60
C ALA A 70 39.37 38.69 42.97
N PHE A 71 40.25 38.27 43.88
CA PHE A 71 40.23 36.92 44.44
C PHE A 71 38.92 36.62 45.18
N PHE A 72 38.47 37.54 46.03
CA PHE A 72 37.21 37.36 46.76
C PHE A 72 35.98 37.35 45.86
N ILE A 73 35.97 38.12 44.77
CA ILE A 73 34.91 38.08 43.76
C ILE A 73 34.92 36.74 43.00
N SER A 74 36.11 36.28 42.60
CA SER A 74 36.26 35.02 41.86
C SER A 74 35.85 33.82 42.72
N ILE A 75 36.28 33.76 43.97
CA ILE A 75 35.91 32.68 44.89
C ILE A 75 34.44 32.76 45.29
N SER A 76 33.87 33.97 45.41
CA SER A 76 32.43 34.18 45.58
C SER A 76 31.65 33.55 44.44
N LEU A 77 32.02 33.90 43.21
CA LEU A 77 31.38 33.38 42.01
C LEU A 77 31.52 31.86 41.93
N MET A 78 32.68 31.30 42.30
CA MET A 78 32.92 29.86 42.37
C MET A 78 32.05 29.16 43.42
N VAL A 79 31.91 29.73 44.61
CA VAL A 79 31.09 29.15 45.68
C VAL A 79 29.61 29.18 45.30
N VAL A 80 29.12 30.28 44.73
CA VAL A 80 27.71 30.40 44.34
C VAL A 80 27.39 29.55 43.10
N SER A 81 28.24 29.58 42.08
CA SER A 81 28.03 28.71 40.90
C SER A 81 28.23 27.24 41.24
N GLY A 82 29.14 26.91 42.15
CA GLY A 82 29.38 25.55 42.63
C GLY A 82 28.24 25.02 43.48
N SER A 83 27.65 25.84 44.36
CA SER A 83 26.46 25.44 45.11
C SER A 83 25.27 25.24 44.18
N MET A 84 25.07 26.12 43.19
CA MET A 84 24.03 25.96 42.17
C MET A 84 24.24 24.70 41.33
N TYR A 85 25.47 24.44 40.88
CA TYR A 85 25.82 23.24 40.10
C TYR A 85 25.57 21.94 40.89
N LEU A 86 25.92 21.92 42.18
CA LEU A 86 25.66 20.77 43.06
C LEU A 86 24.16 20.59 43.34
N LEU A 87 23.43 21.69 43.59
CA LEU A 87 21.99 21.66 43.84
C LEU A 87 21.15 21.35 42.59
N GLN A 88 21.71 21.55 41.39
CA GLN A 88 21.09 21.19 40.10
C GLN A 88 21.37 19.73 39.69
N LYS A 89 22.28 19.02 40.36
CA LYS A 89 22.67 17.63 40.02
C LYS A 89 21.65 16.57 40.45
N ASP A 90 20.76 16.91 41.38
CA ASP A 90 19.63 16.05 41.74
C ASP A 90 18.57 16.08 40.63
N GLU A 91 18.42 14.96 39.89
CA GLU A 91 17.63 14.77 38.66
C GLU A 91 16.13 15.11 38.73
N THR A 92 15.63 15.66 39.84
CA THR A 92 14.20 15.89 40.07
C THR A 92 13.73 17.33 39.82
N ARG A 93 14.62 18.27 39.46
CA ARG A 93 14.26 19.68 39.26
C ARG A 93 14.26 20.07 37.78
N GLN A 94 13.07 20.15 37.19
CA GLN A 94 12.85 20.67 35.82
C GLN A 94 13.09 22.19 35.67
N SER A 95 13.29 22.89 36.78
CA SER A 95 13.47 24.34 36.85
C SER A 95 14.72 24.73 37.63
N GLY A 96 15.32 25.86 37.24
CA GLY A 96 16.45 26.44 37.94
C GLY A 96 16.15 26.81 39.41
N VAL A 97 17.20 27.07 40.20
CA VAL A 97 17.08 27.23 41.67
C VAL A 97 16.35 28.52 42.06
N LEU A 98 16.59 29.63 41.35
CA LEU A 98 15.86 30.90 41.45
C LEU A 98 14.52 30.90 40.70
N ALA A 99 14.34 30.09 39.67
CA ALA A 99 13.05 29.91 38.98
C ALA A 99 11.96 29.39 39.93
N ASN A 100 12.35 28.62 40.95
CA ASN A 100 11.44 28.19 42.02
C ASN A 100 11.07 29.31 43.01
N ALA A 101 11.85 30.38 43.07
CA ALA A 101 11.62 31.53 43.95
C ALA A 101 10.94 32.72 43.23
N ILE A 102 11.11 32.84 41.90
CA ILE A 102 10.57 33.93 41.08
C ILE A 102 9.74 33.34 39.92
N PRO A 103 8.41 33.47 39.95
CA PRO A 103 7.52 32.88 38.94
C PRO A 103 7.85 33.24 37.48
N GLY A 104 8.22 34.49 37.19
CA GLY A 104 8.49 34.94 35.82
C GLY A 104 9.68 34.26 35.12
N ILE A 105 10.66 33.74 35.88
CA ILE A 105 11.80 33.00 35.31
C ILE A 105 11.38 31.58 34.92
N LYS A 106 10.51 30.95 35.73
CA LYS A 106 9.96 29.62 35.46
C LYS A 106 9.14 29.61 34.18
N ASP A 107 8.33 30.63 33.95
CA ASP A 107 7.51 30.76 32.75
C ASP A 107 8.40 30.88 31.49
N LEU A 108 9.42 31.73 31.55
CA LEU A 108 10.37 31.92 30.43
C LEU A 108 11.13 30.62 30.09
N GLN A 109 11.64 29.91 31.10
CA GLN A 109 12.31 28.62 30.93
C GLN A 109 11.38 27.57 30.31
N SER A 110 10.12 27.52 30.77
CA SER A 110 9.11 26.61 30.23
C SER A 110 8.79 26.93 28.77
N THR A 111 8.61 28.21 28.42
CA THR A 111 8.36 28.65 27.04
C THR A 111 9.53 28.30 26.11
N MET A 112 10.78 28.51 26.54
CA MET A 112 11.93 28.14 25.70
C MET A 112 12.08 26.62 25.51
N GLY A 113 11.77 25.84 26.55
CA GLY A 113 11.73 24.37 26.44
C GLY A 113 10.65 23.89 25.46
N ILE A 114 9.45 24.49 25.51
CA ILE A 114 8.35 24.22 24.57
C ILE A 114 8.77 24.58 23.14
N ILE A 115 9.36 25.76 22.93
CA ILE A 115 9.82 26.19 21.59
C ILE A 115 10.85 25.21 21.00
N GLN A 116 11.81 24.71 21.79
CA GLN A 116 12.78 23.72 21.29
C GLN A 116 12.12 22.39 20.91
N LYS A 117 11.16 21.94 21.72
CA LYS A 117 10.39 20.74 21.45
C LYS A 117 9.57 20.90 20.16
N ASP A 118 8.84 21.99 20.02
CA ASP A 118 8.01 22.28 18.85
C ASP A 118 8.87 22.37 17.58
N ILE A 119 10.05 23.00 17.63
CA ILE A 119 10.99 23.05 16.49
C ILE A 119 11.49 21.65 16.09
N SER A 120 11.74 20.78 17.08
CA SER A 120 12.17 19.40 16.83
C SER A 120 11.05 18.57 16.19
N GLU A 121 9.83 18.69 16.70
CA GLU A 121 8.64 18.05 16.14
C GLU A 121 8.30 18.56 14.73
N ILE A 122 8.48 19.86 14.47
CA ILE A 122 8.37 20.46 13.13
C ILE A 122 9.40 19.84 12.20
N LYS A 123 10.67 19.76 12.58
CA LYS A 123 11.74 19.19 11.75
C LYS A 123 11.46 17.72 11.39
N GLU A 124 10.98 16.94 12.37
CA GLU A 124 10.60 15.55 12.13
C GLU A 124 9.39 15.45 11.17
N SER A 125 8.39 16.32 11.37
CA SER A 125 7.21 16.38 10.49
C SER A 125 7.57 16.79 9.06
N THR A 126 8.47 17.76 8.88
CA THR A 126 9.00 18.15 7.56
C THR A 126 9.68 16.98 6.87
N LYS A 127 10.52 16.22 7.59
CA LYS A 127 11.16 15.02 7.04
C LYS A 127 10.13 13.97 6.60
N ARG A 128 9.10 13.70 7.41
CA ARG A 128 8.01 12.77 7.03
C ARG A 128 7.24 13.24 5.80
N ILE A 129 7.02 14.55 5.67
CA ILE A 129 6.37 15.14 4.50
C ILE A 129 7.22 14.94 3.25
N GLU A 130 8.53 15.21 3.31
CA GLU A 130 9.45 14.97 2.18
C GLU A 130 9.43 13.50 1.72
N GLU A 131 9.52 12.56 2.67
CA GLU A 131 9.44 11.12 2.38
C GLU A 131 8.07 10.70 1.81
N SER A 132 6.98 11.32 2.27
CA SER A 132 5.64 11.08 1.74
C SER A 132 5.46 11.64 0.32
N SER A 133 5.97 12.84 0.06
CA SER A 133 5.96 13.46 -1.26
C SER A 133 6.77 12.66 -2.28
N ALA A 134 7.95 12.16 -1.91
CA ALA A 134 8.75 11.30 -2.79
C ALA A 134 8.02 10.00 -3.16
N ARG A 135 7.38 9.33 -2.18
CA ARG A 135 6.56 8.14 -2.43
C ARG A 135 5.33 8.45 -3.30
N THR A 136 4.74 9.63 -3.12
CA THR A 136 3.60 10.07 -3.93
C THR A 136 4.04 10.28 -5.38
N GLU A 137 5.18 10.90 -5.64
CA GLU A 137 5.71 11.09 -6.99
C GLU A 137 5.98 9.75 -7.69
N GLU A 138 6.57 8.78 -6.99
CA GLU A 138 6.79 7.43 -7.52
C GLU A 138 5.46 6.73 -7.84
N THR A 139 4.49 6.81 -6.93
CA THR A 139 3.16 6.22 -7.12
C THR A 139 2.46 6.83 -8.35
N VAL A 140 2.55 8.15 -8.53
CA VAL A 140 1.99 8.83 -9.71
C VAL A 140 2.64 8.33 -11.00
N LYS A 141 3.97 8.18 -11.04
CA LYS A 141 4.68 7.62 -12.21
C LYS A 141 4.21 6.20 -12.55
N VAL A 142 4.01 5.35 -11.54
CA VAL A 142 3.49 3.99 -11.75
C VAL A 142 2.05 4.03 -12.28
N VAL A 143 1.19 4.87 -11.70
CA VAL A 143 -0.21 5.03 -12.15
C VAL A 143 -0.27 5.56 -13.58
N GLU A 144 0.54 6.54 -13.95
CA GLU A 144 0.61 7.05 -15.33
C GLU A 144 1.04 5.97 -16.32
N LYS A 145 2.05 5.18 -15.96
CA LYS A 145 2.52 4.06 -16.80
C LYS A 145 1.42 3.02 -16.99
N ASN A 146 0.80 2.56 -15.91
CA ASN A 146 -0.30 1.59 -15.97
C ASN A 146 -1.49 2.12 -16.77
N THR A 147 -1.79 3.42 -16.64
CA THR A 147 -2.86 4.07 -17.41
C THR A 147 -2.55 4.08 -18.90
N LYS A 148 -1.30 4.36 -19.30
CA LYS A 148 -0.86 4.29 -20.71
C LYS A 148 -0.94 2.87 -21.26
N GLU A 149 -0.44 1.88 -20.51
CA GLU A 149 -0.51 0.47 -20.91
C GLU A 149 -1.96 0.00 -21.08
N THR A 150 -2.85 0.38 -20.16
CA THR A 150 -4.28 0.08 -20.23
C THR A 150 -4.96 0.75 -21.42
N ALA A 151 -4.63 2.02 -21.71
CA ALA A 151 -5.16 2.73 -22.86
C ALA A 151 -4.71 2.09 -24.18
N GLU A 152 -3.44 1.69 -24.29
CA GLU A 152 -2.91 0.98 -25.46
C GLU A 152 -3.55 -0.39 -25.65
N ALA A 153 -3.69 -1.18 -24.58
CA ALA A 153 -4.37 -2.47 -24.62
C ALA A 153 -5.83 -2.31 -25.07
N THR A 154 -6.54 -1.32 -24.53
CA THR A 154 -7.92 -1.01 -24.93
C THR A 154 -8.02 -0.63 -26.41
N LYS A 155 -7.09 0.18 -26.92
CA LYS A 155 -7.05 0.55 -28.34
C LYS A 155 -6.78 -0.64 -29.25
N LYS A 156 -5.86 -1.54 -28.84
CA LYS A 156 -5.58 -2.79 -29.57
C LYS A 156 -6.81 -3.70 -29.60
N ILE A 157 -7.49 -3.85 -28.46
CA ILE A 157 -8.73 -4.65 -28.37
C ILE A 157 -9.79 -4.07 -29.30
N ALA A 158 -10.07 -2.76 -29.22
CA ALA A 158 -11.04 -2.10 -30.08
C ALA A 158 -10.73 -2.33 -31.58
N GLY A 159 -9.48 -2.09 -32.00
CA GLY A 159 -9.06 -2.34 -33.38
C GLY A 159 -9.15 -3.81 -33.80
N SER A 160 -8.87 -4.75 -32.90
CA SER A 160 -9.00 -6.19 -33.18
C SER A 160 -10.46 -6.62 -33.31
N ILE A 161 -11.37 -6.08 -32.49
CA ILE A 161 -12.80 -6.35 -32.56
C ILE A 161 -13.35 -5.82 -33.88
N ASP A 162 -13.00 -4.59 -34.26
CA ASP A 162 -13.41 -4.01 -35.54
C ASP A 162 -12.92 -4.87 -36.71
N ALA A 163 -11.68 -5.36 -36.66
CA ALA A 163 -11.14 -6.23 -37.70
C ALA A 163 -11.89 -7.56 -37.79
N VAL A 164 -12.10 -8.25 -36.65
CA VAL A 164 -12.80 -9.53 -36.60
C VAL A 164 -14.26 -9.37 -37.02
N PHE A 165 -14.94 -8.34 -36.55
CA PHE A 165 -16.33 -8.07 -36.89
C PHE A 165 -16.48 -7.73 -38.37
N ASN A 166 -15.62 -6.87 -38.92
CA ASN A 166 -15.63 -6.56 -40.34
C ASN A 166 -15.32 -7.79 -41.21
N GLU A 167 -14.40 -8.65 -40.77
CA GLU A 167 -14.13 -9.91 -41.46
C GLU A 167 -15.34 -10.86 -41.44
N LEU A 168 -15.99 -10.98 -40.28
CA LEU A 168 -17.20 -11.79 -40.13
C LEU A 168 -18.34 -11.25 -41.00
N LEU A 169 -18.54 -9.93 -41.04
CA LEU A 169 -19.53 -9.29 -41.92
C LEU A 169 -19.22 -9.53 -43.41
N LYS A 170 -17.96 -9.38 -43.82
CA LYS A 170 -17.54 -9.68 -45.21
C LYS A 170 -17.72 -11.16 -45.56
N GLY A 171 -17.51 -12.06 -44.60
CA GLY A 171 -17.83 -13.50 -44.73
C GLY A 171 -19.33 -13.81 -44.65
N GLY A 172 -20.18 -12.79 -44.44
CA GLY A 172 -21.62 -12.92 -44.24
C GLY A 172 -21.98 -13.79 -43.03
N GLY A 173 -21.28 -13.62 -41.91
CA GLY A 173 -21.51 -14.39 -40.69
C GLY A 173 -20.82 -15.75 -40.63
N ILE A 174 -19.99 -16.10 -41.61
CA ILE A 174 -19.23 -17.36 -41.62
C ILE A 174 -17.86 -17.16 -40.97
N ILE A 175 -17.58 -17.99 -39.98
CA ILE A 175 -16.27 -18.11 -39.32
C ILE A 175 -15.36 -18.94 -40.25
N LYS A 176 -14.30 -18.33 -40.79
CA LYS A 176 -13.45 -18.97 -41.82
C LYS A 176 -12.64 -20.15 -41.29
N THR A 177 -12.15 -20.07 -40.06
CA THR A 177 -11.30 -21.08 -39.41
C THR A 177 -11.93 -21.56 -38.11
N PRO A 178 -13.07 -22.29 -38.19
CA PRO A 178 -13.73 -22.80 -36.99
C PRO A 178 -12.87 -23.90 -36.34
N THR A 179 -12.78 -23.86 -35.03
CA THR A 179 -12.03 -24.81 -34.18
C THR A 179 -12.87 -25.37 -33.05
N LYS A 180 -13.88 -24.63 -32.60
CA LYS A 180 -14.78 -25.03 -31.51
C LYS A 180 -16.10 -25.58 -32.04
N PRO A 181 -16.78 -26.49 -31.31
CA PRO A 181 -18.06 -27.04 -31.75
C PRO A 181 -19.11 -25.95 -32.01
N GLU A 182 -19.21 -24.93 -31.18
CA GLU A 182 -20.18 -23.84 -31.35
C GLU A 182 -19.96 -23.07 -32.64
N GLU A 183 -18.72 -22.92 -33.08
CA GLU A 183 -18.35 -22.24 -34.33
C GLU A 183 -18.76 -23.07 -35.55
N PHE A 184 -18.57 -24.39 -35.51
CA PHE A 184 -19.04 -25.30 -36.55
C PHE A 184 -20.57 -25.32 -36.63
N TYR A 185 -21.26 -25.34 -35.49
CA TYR A 185 -22.73 -25.27 -35.47
C TYR A 185 -23.24 -23.93 -35.99
N ALA A 186 -22.66 -22.80 -35.54
CA ALA A 186 -23.02 -21.48 -36.03
C ALA A 186 -22.84 -21.37 -37.55
N ASN A 187 -21.70 -21.84 -38.09
CA ASN A 187 -21.46 -21.91 -39.52
C ASN A 187 -22.51 -22.77 -40.24
N ALA A 188 -22.82 -23.96 -39.71
CA ALA A 188 -23.84 -24.83 -40.29
C ALA A 188 -25.19 -24.12 -40.42
N ARG A 189 -25.60 -23.38 -39.39
CA ARG A 189 -26.84 -22.58 -39.37
C ARG A 189 -26.80 -21.45 -40.38
N MET A 190 -25.68 -20.74 -40.51
CA MET A 190 -25.51 -19.65 -41.47
C MET A 190 -25.52 -20.16 -42.91
N TYR A 191 -24.84 -21.27 -43.20
CA TYR A 191 -24.88 -21.90 -44.52
C TYR A 191 -26.29 -22.40 -44.87
N GLU A 192 -27.02 -23.00 -43.91
CA GLU A 192 -28.41 -23.41 -44.08
C GLU A 192 -29.30 -22.21 -44.44
N GLN A 193 -29.15 -21.08 -43.76
CA GLN A 193 -29.90 -19.86 -44.06
C GLN A 193 -29.57 -19.26 -45.44
N LYS A 194 -28.31 -19.39 -45.87
CA LYS A 194 -27.87 -18.95 -47.21
C LYS A 194 -28.23 -19.92 -48.33
N GLY A 195 -28.78 -21.09 -48.02
CA GLY A 195 -29.08 -22.14 -49.00
C GLY A 195 -27.86 -22.92 -49.49
N ASP A 196 -26.70 -22.79 -48.83
CA ASP A 196 -25.50 -23.55 -49.16
C ASP A 196 -25.53 -24.91 -48.44
N SER A 197 -26.32 -25.84 -49.00
CA SER A 197 -26.54 -27.16 -48.42
C SER A 197 -25.25 -27.96 -48.24
N GLY A 198 -24.30 -27.83 -49.18
CA GLY A 198 -23.05 -28.57 -49.15
C GLY A 198 -22.18 -28.18 -47.95
N ASN A 199 -21.96 -26.88 -47.75
CA ASN A 199 -21.19 -26.38 -46.60
C ASN A 199 -21.95 -26.54 -45.29
N ALA A 200 -23.28 -26.42 -45.29
CA ALA A 200 -24.10 -26.68 -44.10
C ALA A 200 -23.91 -28.11 -43.61
N ARG A 201 -24.02 -29.10 -44.51
CA ARG A 201 -23.83 -30.52 -44.18
C ARG A 201 -22.43 -30.80 -43.63
N ARG A 202 -21.37 -30.30 -44.30
CA ARG A 202 -19.99 -30.46 -43.82
C ARG A 202 -19.79 -29.88 -42.41
N SER A 203 -20.37 -28.72 -42.14
CA SER A 203 -20.25 -28.05 -40.85
C SER A 203 -21.00 -28.80 -39.75
N TYR A 204 -22.19 -29.33 -40.03
CA TYR A 204 -22.91 -30.20 -39.11
C TYR A 204 -22.14 -31.49 -38.79
N VAL A 205 -21.59 -32.17 -39.80
CA VAL A 205 -20.79 -33.40 -39.59
C VAL A 205 -19.57 -33.11 -38.72
N LYS A 206 -18.87 -32.00 -38.96
CA LYS A 206 -17.75 -31.56 -38.10
C LYS A 206 -18.21 -31.29 -36.66
N PHE A 207 -19.35 -30.64 -36.46
CA PHE A 207 -19.93 -30.42 -35.15
C PHE A 207 -20.24 -31.74 -34.41
N PHE A 208 -20.88 -32.71 -35.07
CA PHE A 208 -21.22 -33.99 -34.43
C PHE A 208 -19.99 -34.87 -34.17
N GLY A 209 -18.86 -34.63 -34.85
CA GLY A 209 -17.58 -35.26 -34.53
C GLY A 209 -17.02 -34.91 -33.14
N PHE A 210 -17.54 -33.89 -32.47
CA PHE A 210 -17.20 -33.58 -31.07
C PHE A 210 -17.97 -34.44 -30.06
N ASP A 211 -18.96 -35.23 -30.51
CA ASP A 211 -19.68 -36.23 -29.71
C ASP A 211 -20.35 -35.67 -28.43
N LEU A 212 -20.94 -34.47 -28.56
CA LEU A 212 -21.62 -33.79 -27.47
C LEU A 212 -23.06 -34.29 -27.30
N ASP A 213 -23.50 -34.44 -26.05
CA ASP A 213 -24.85 -34.89 -25.68
C ASP A 213 -25.92 -33.79 -25.81
N TYR A 214 -25.95 -33.07 -26.94
CA TYR A 214 -26.92 -32.01 -27.22
C TYR A 214 -27.98 -32.45 -28.21
N ILE A 215 -29.23 -32.53 -27.75
CA ILE A 215 -30.37 -33.00 -28.55
C ILE A 215 -30.74 -31.99 -29.65
N ASP A 216 -30.74 -30.70 -29.33
CA ASP A 216 -31.26 -29.65 -30.21
C ASP A 216 -30.56 -29.60 -31.57
N PRO A 217 -29.21 -29.64 -31.66
CA PRO A 217 -28.51 -29.77 -32.93
C PRO A 217 -28.94 -30.99 -33.74
N HIS A 218 -29.14 -32.15 -33.10
CA HIS A 218 -29.61 -33.34 -33.81
C HIS A 218 -31.02 -33.16 -34.37
N LEU A 219 -31.96 -32.64 -33.58
CA LEU A 219 -33.33 -32.40 -34.05
C LEU A 219 -33.35 -31.42 -35.23
N ARG A 220 -32.49 -30.39 -35.18
CA ARG A 220 -32.34 -29.43 -36.28
C ARG A 220 -31.75 -30.09 -37.52
N TYR A 221 -30.67 -30.84 -37.37
CA TYR A 221 -30.00 -31.50 -38.49
C TYR A 221 -30.89 -32.57 -39.13
N GLN A 222 -31.66 -33.32 -38.35
CA GLN A 222 -32.69 -34.23 -38.89
C GLN A 222 -33.74 -33.50 -39.71
N LYS A 223 -34.22 -32.34 -39.24
CA LYS A 223 -35.17 -31.54 -40.02
C LYS A 223 -34.55 -31.10 -41.34
N TYR A 224 -33.30 -30.65 -41.29
CA TYR A 224 -32.53 -30.28 -42.47
C TYR A 224 -32.37 -31.46 -43.45
N LEU A 225 -31.89 -32.62 -43.00
CA LEU A 225 -31.72 -33.82 -43.82
C LEU A 225 -33.05 -34.31 -44.41
N LYS A 226 -34.14 -34.29 -43.64
CA LYS A 226 -35.47 -34.69 -44.15
C LYS A 226 -35.95 -33.80 -45.29
N ILE A 227 -35.57 -32.51 -45.30
CA ILE A 227 -35.90 -31.59 -46.39
C ILE A 227 -35.06 -31.90 -47.63
N GLN A 228 -33.76 -32.20 -47.45
CA GLN A 228 -32.84 -32.43 -48.57
C GLN A 228 -32.95 -33.84 -49.19
N GLU A 229 -33.08 -34.86 -48.35
CA GLU A 229 -32.87 -36.29 -48.70
C GLU A 229 -34.05 -37.18 -48.26
N GLY A 230 -35.07 -36.60 -47.64
CA GLY A 230 -36.21 -37.35 -47.10
C GLY A 230 -35.88 -38.11 -45.81
N ARG A 231 -36.86 -38.86 -45.32
CA ARG A 231 -36.75 -39.58 -44.04
C ARG A 231 -35.76 -40.74 -44.09
N GLU A 232 -35.71 -41.47 -45.20
CA GLU A 232 -34.83 -42.62 -45.38
C GLU A 232 -33.36 -42.18 -45.48
N GLY A 233 -33.06 -41.12 -46.25
CA GLY A 233 -31.71 -40.55 -46.32
C GLY A 233 -31.23 -40.02 -44.96
N ALA A 234 -32.09 -39.32 -44.23
CA ALA A 234 -31.77 -38.92 -42.86
C ALA A 234 -31.45 -40.13 -41.95
N ARG A 235 -32.14 -41.26 -42.13
CA ARG A 235 -31.92 -42.48 -41.36
C ARG A 235 -30.59 -43.13 -41.69
N GLU A 236 -30.18 -43.16 -42.96
CA GLU A 236 -28.89 -43.67 -43.40
C GLU A 236 -27.74 -42.89 -42.76
N VAL A 237 -27.77 -41.55 -42.85
CA VAL A 237 -26.77 -40.67 -42.22
C VAL A 237 -26.66 -40.89 -40.72
N TYR A 238 -27.79 -41.05 -40.02
CA TYR A 238 -27.78 -41.32 -38.58
C TYR A 238 -27.41 -42.75 -38.23
N SER A 239 -27.53 -43.70 -39.16
CA SER A 239 -27.03 -45.06 -38.96
C SER A 239 -25.51 -45.06 -38.93
N GLU A 240 -24.88 -44.40 -39.92
CA GLU A 240 -23.43 -44.22 -39.97
C GLU A 240 -22.92 -43.43 -38.76
N MET A 241 -23.53 -42.27 -38.48
CA MET A 241 -23.10 -41.42 -37.36
C MET A 241 -23.23 -42.12 -36.00
N LYS A 242 -24.19 -43.03 -35.83
CA LYS A 242 -24.34 -43.82 -34.60
C LYS A 242 -23.21 -44.85 -34.43
N GLU A 243 -22.67 -45.40 -35.52
CA GLU A 243 -21.58 -46.38 -35.45
C GLU A 243 -20.29 -45.76 -34.92
N ASP A 244 -20.04 -44.49 -35.27
CA ASP A 244 -18.83 -43.75 -34.86
C ASP A 244 -18.97 -42.99 -33.53
N SER A 245 -20.20 -42.69 -33.10
CA SER A 245 -20.49 -41.84 -31.94
C SER A 245 -20.60 -42.64 -30.63
N LYS A 246 -20.06 -42.10 -29.54
CA LYS A 246 -20.23 -42.65 -28.18
C LYS A 246 -21.38 -41.97 -27.44
N SER A 247 -21.92 -40.87 -27.97
CA SER A 247 -23.07 -40.17 -27.41
C SER A 247 -24.33 -41.02 -27.46
N PHE A 248 -24.93 -41.24 -26.28
CA PHE A 248 -26.24 -41.87 -26.16
C PHE A 248 -27.35 -41.00 -26.78
N VAL A 249 -27.12 -39.69 -26.91
CA VAL A 249 -28.02 -38.76 -27.60
C VAL A 249 -28.03 -38.99 -29.11
N THR A 250 -26.90 -39.35 -29.73
CA THR A 250 -26.86 -39.78 -31.13
C THR A 250 -27.70 -41.04 -31.35
N GLU A 251 -27.61 -42.02 -30.44
CA GLU A 251 -28.47 -43.21 -30.47
C GLU A 251 -29.95 -42.80 -30.36
N TYR A 252 -30.31 -42.00 -29.38
CA TYR A 252 -31.67 -41.49 -29.21
C TYR A 252 -32.19 -40.82 -30.48
N ALA A 253 -31.42 -39.88 -31.03
CA ALA A 253 -31.77 -39.16 -32.24
C ALA A 253 -31.99 -40.14 -33.42
N SER A 254 -31.12 -41.14 -33.62
CA SER A 254 -31.30 -42.16 -34.66
C SER A 254 -32.64 -42.90 -34.55
N ILE A 255 -33.12 -43.15 -33.32
CA ILE A 255 -34.38 -43.85 -33.08
C ILE A 255 -35.59 -43.01 -33.55
N LEU A 256 -35.51 -41.68 -33.45
CA LEU A 256 -36.61 -40.77 -33.84
C LEU A 256 -36.95 -40.82 -35.33
N LEU A 257 -36.04 -41.32 -36.16
CA LEU A 257 -36.19 -41.46 -37.60
C LEU A 257 -36.96 -42.71 -38.03
N PHE A 258 -37.25 -43.65 -37.12
CA PHE A 258 -38.09 -44.83 -37.43
C PHE A 258 -39.59 -44.51 -37.45
N SER A 259 -40.39 -45.37 -38.11
CA SER A 259 -41.85 -45.29 -38.04
C SER A 259 -42.36 -45.45 -36.60
N ARG A 260 -43.54 -44.91 -36.27
CA ARG A 260 -44.07 -44.87 -34.90
C ARG A 260 -43.97 -46.22 -34.16
N LYS A 261 -44.44 -47.31 -34.80
CA LYS A 261 -44.41 -48.67 -34.21
C LYS A 261 -42.98 -49.11 -33.84
N THR A 262 -42.03 -48.90 -34.74
CA THR A 262 -40.63 -49.29 -34.53
C THR A 262 -39.92 -48.34 -33.56
N ARG A 263 -40.20 -47.03 -33.66
CA ARG A 263 -39.68 -45.98 -32.78
C ARG A 263 -40.07 -46.25 -31.33
N ILE A 264 -41.35 -46.48 -31.03
CA ILE A 264 -41.81 -46.77 -29.65
C ILE A 264 -41.11 -48.01 -29.09
N LYS A 265 -41.02 -49.10 -29.86
CA LYS A 265 -40.32 -50.32 -29.44
C LYS A 265 -38.84 -50.07 -29.13
N LYS A 266 -38.14 -49.29 -29.96
CA LYS A 266 -36.73 -48.95 -29.77
C LYS A 266 -36.52 -47.95 -28.64
N LEU A 267 -37.38 -46.93 -28.51
CA LEU A 267 -37.35 -45.97 -27.42
C LEU A 267 -37.60 -46.65 -26.07
N GLY A 268 -38.52 -47.61 -25.97
CA GLY A 268 -38.73 -48.37 -24.74
C GLY A 268 -37.45 -49.04 -24.24
N LYS A 269 -36.75 -49.75 -25.13
CA LYS A 269 -35.44 -50.38 -24.82
C LYS A 269 -34.35 -49.35 -24.48
N PHE A 270 -34.39 -48.18 -25.10
CA PHE A 270 -33.46 -47.11 -24.81
C PHE A 270 -33.71 -46.52 -23.42
N MET A 271 -34.97 -46.31 -23.05
CA MET A 271 -35.37 -45.78 -21.75
C MET A 271 -35.11 -46.77 -20.60
N GLU A 272 -35.12 -48.08 -20.86
CA GLU A 272 -34.62 -49.08 -19.88
C GLU A 272 -33.14 -48.88 -19.53
N LYS A 273 -32.33 -48.35 -20.47
CA LYS A 273 -30.91 -48.06 -20.25
C LYS A 273 -30.65 -46.66 -19.71
N HIS A 274 -31.50 -45.70 -20.07
CA HIS A 274 -31.38 -44.28 -19.71
C HIS A 274 -32.68 -43.75 -19.07
N PRO A 275 -33.09 -44.29 -17.91
CA PRO A 275 -34.37 -43.96 -17.28
C PRO A 275 -34.49 -42.50 -16.84
N GLU A 276 -33.38 -41.78 -16.68
CA GLU A 276 -33.31 -40.37 -16.30
C GLU A 276 -33.50 -39.40 -17.49
N PHE A 277 -33.45 -39.91 -18.73
CA PHE A 277 -33.48 -39.08 -19.93
C PHE A 277 -34.91 -38.61 -20.25
N GLY A 278 -35.33 -37.54 -19.58
CA GLY A 278 -36.66 -36.91 -19.70
C GLY A 278 -37.21 -36.78 -21.13
N PRO A 279 -36.42 -36.31 -22.13
CA PRO A 279 -36.89 -36.17 -23.51
C PRO A 279 -37.41 -37.48 -24.13
N GLY A 280 -36.89 -38.63 -23.71
CA GLY A 280 -37.34 -39.92 -24.22
C GLY A 280 -38.77 -40.27 -23.80
N TYR A 281 -39.21 -39.92 -22.59
CA TYR A 281 -40.61 -40.10 -22.17
C TYR A 281 -41.56 -39.20 -22.93
N PHE A 282 -41.13 -37.98 -23.30
CA PHE A 282 -41.93 -37.09 -24.13
C PHE A 282 -42.15 -37.65 -25.55
N GLU A 283 -41.14 -38.28 -26.16
CA GLU A 283 -41.32 -38.92 -27.47
C GLU A 283 -42.09 -40.24 -27.40
N LEU A 284 -42.10 -40.93 -26.25
CA LEU A 284 -42.95 -42.11 -26.03
C LEU A 284 -44.44 -41.77 -25.95
N SER A 285 -44.81 -40.55 -25.54
CA SER A 285 -46.22 -40.12 -25.46
C SER A 285 -46.80 -39.69 -26.82
N LYS A 286 -45.98 -39.59 -27.88
CA LYS A 286 -46.37 -39.20 -29.25
C LYS A 286 -46.66 -40.41 -30.17
#